data_AF-A0A963FHV8-F1
#
_entry.id   AF-A0A963FHV8-F1
#
_cell.length_a   1.000
_cell.length_b   1.000
_cell.length_c   1.000
_cell.angle_alpha   90.00
_cell.angle_beta   90.00
_cell.angle_gamma   90.00
#
_symmetry.space_group_name_H-M   'P 1'
#
loop_
_entity.id
_entity.type
_entity.pdbx_description
1 polymer ?
#
loop_
_entity_poly.entity_id
_entity_poly.type
_entity_poly.pdbx_seq_one_letter_code
_entity_poly.pdbx_strand_id
1 'polypeptide(L)'
;TLAARLAQHNGIGDLVEPLPSNGLGFILRDVPDPALAGQLDEESLSQLSTLWWQLAACAELTYAPLESILRLLPDGSILRQALQMQDADLLFKSIWTLDPGQSGYRLWRQLDDRDWQDLIQLMDTYRRIRVTAADSGARIWG
;
A
#
# COMPACT_ATOMS: atom_id res chain seq x y z
N THR A 1 -3.87 -13.04 -2.49
CA THR A 1 -2.87 -12.49 -3.46
C THR A 1 -1.55 -12.32 -2.73
N LEU A 2 -0.45 -12.02 -3.44
CA LEU A 2 0.84 -11.71 -2.80
C LEU A 2 0.69 -10.58 -1.76
N ALA A 3 0.02 -9.49 -2.13
CA ALA A 3 -0.29 -8.37 -1.23
C ALA A 3 -1.07 -8.79 0.02
N ALA A 4 -2.12 -9.62 -0.11
CA ALA A 4 -2.91 -10.07 1.04
C ALA A 4 -2.08 -10.95 1.99
N ARG A 5 -1.19 -11.80 1.45
CA ARG A 5 -0.32 -12.65 2.26
C ARG A 5 0.71 -11.82 3.03
N LEU A 6 1.38 -10.88 2.35
CA LEU A 6 2.28 -9.91 2.96
C LEU A 6 1.60 -9.14 4.08
N ALA A 7 0.44 -8.55 3.80
CA ALA A 7 -0.30 -7.77 4.76
C ALA A 7 -0.73 -8.61 5.98
N GLN A 8 -1.19 -9.84 5.76
CA GLN A 8 -1.59 -10.74 6.84
C GLN A 8 -0.44 -11.09 7.79
N HIS A 9 0.74 -11.43 7.25
CA HIS A 9 1.91 -11.76 8.06
C HIS A 9 2.40 -10.56 8.89
N ASN A 10 2.19 -9.34 8.39
CA ASN A 10 2.63 -8.11 9.02
C ASN A 10 1.50 -7.38 9.78
N GLY A 11 0.40 -8.07 10.10
CA GLY A 11 -0.65 -7.57 10.99
C GLY A 11 -1.57 -6.49 10.39
N ILE A 12 -1.53 -6.27 9.08
CA ILE A 12 -2.34 -5.28 8.35
C ILE A 12 -3.24 -5.93 7.28
N GLY A 13 -3.53 -7.22 7.42
CA GLY A 13 -4.32 -8.02 6.47
C GLY A 13 -5.68 -7.42 6.15
N ASP A 14 -6.37 -6.89 7.17
CA ASP A 14 -7.71 -6.30 7.05
C ASP A 14 -7.74 -5.01 6.20
N LEU A 15 -6.57 -4.39 5.97
CA LEU A 15 -6.46 -3.23 5.09
C LEU A 15 -6.42 -3.61 3.62
N VAL A 16 -6.08 -4.85 3.26
CA VAL A 16 -5.96 -5.27 1.86
C VAL A 16 -7.27 -5.87 1.36
N GLU A 17 -7.84 -5.23 0.33
CA GLU A 17 -9.00 -5.75 -0.39
C GLU A 17 -8.60 -6.23 -1.79
N PRO A 18 -8.80 -7.52 -2.12
CA PRO A 18 -8.53 -8.04 -3.46
C PRO A 18 -9.48 -7.45 -4.52
N LEU A 19 -8.93 -7.09 -5.68
CA LEU A 19 -9.65 -6.52 -6.81
C LEU A 19 -9.33 -7.30 -8.10
N PRO A 20 -9.82 -8.54 -8.28
CA PRO A 20 -9.35 -9.44 -9.34
C PRO A 20 -9.57 -8.95 -10.78
N SER A 21 -10.36 -7.89 -10.98
CA SER A 21 -10.66 -7.34 -12.31
C SER A 21 -10.59 -5.81 -12.36
N ASN A 22 -9.89 -5.18 -11.40
CA ASN A 22 -9.73 -3.74 -11.38
C ASN A 22 -8.35 -3.35 -10.84
N GLY A 23 -7.78 -2.27 -11.38
CA GLY A 23 -6.48 -1.78 -10.97
C GLY A 23 -5.38 -2.83 -11.13
N LEU A 24 -4.53 -2.93 -10.11
CA LEU A 24 -3.43 -3.87 -10.04
C LEU A 24 -3.76 -5.12 -9.20
N GLY A 25 -5.05 -5.42 -8.97
CA GLY A 25 -5.45 -6.66 -8.30
C GLY A 25 -5.72 -6.54 -6.79
N PHE A 26 -5.50 -5.38 -6.18
CA PHE A 26 -5.91 -5.07 -4.81
C PHE A 26 -5.94 -3.55 -4.56
N ILE A 27 -6.48 -3.16 -3.40
CA ILE A 27 -6.44 -1.80 -2.84
C ILE A 27 -6.13 -1.87 -1.35
N LEU A 28 -5.55 -0.81 -0.78
CA LEU A 28 -5.56 -0.58 0.66
C LEU A 28 -6.79 0.23 1.04
N ARG A 29 -7.62 -0.26 1.95
CA ARG A 29 -8.88 0.36 2.36
C ARG A 29 -8.70 1.54 3.30
N ASP A 30 -7.63 1.54 4.09
CA ASP A 30 -7.30 2.62 5.01
C ASP A 30 -5.82 2.56 5.48
N VAL A 31 -5.47 3.46 6.40
CA VAL A 31 -4.24 3.48 7.19
C VAL A 31 -4.34 2.50 8.39
N PRO A 32 -3.20 1.95 8.88
CA PRO A 32 -3.14 1.23 10.15
C PRO A 32 -3.82 1.93 11.33
N ASP A 33 -4.44 1.14 12.21
CA ASP A 33 -5.10 1.64 13.42
C ASP A 33 -4.10 2.43 14.30
N PRO A 34 -4.36 3.72 14.60
CA PRO A 34 -3.49 4.52 15.45
C PRO A 34 -3.28 3.94 16.86
N ALA A 35 -4.28 3.23 17.40
CA ALA A 35 -4.17 2.59 18.71
C ALA A 35 -3.21 1.40 18.68
N LEU A 36 -3.18 0.65 17.58
CA LEU A 36 -2.22 -0.43 17.36
C LEU A 36 -0.82 0.15 17.10
N ALA A 37 -0.71 1.16 16.23
CA ALA A 37 0.54 1.82 15.91
C ALA A 37 1.22 2.42 17.16
N GLY A 38 0.45 2.99 18.08
CA GLY A 38 0.96 3.55 19.34
C GLY A 38 1.47 2.52 20.35
N GLN A 39 1.23 1.23 20.14
CA GLN A 39 1.71 0.15 21.01
C GLN A 39 2.97 -0.55 20.48
N LEU A 40 3.31 -0.33 19.21
CA LEU A 40 4.48 -0.92 18.59
C LEU A 40 5.76 -0.21 19.03
N ASP A 41 6.85 -0.96 19.14
CA ASP A 41 8.17 -0.36 19.23
C ASP A 41 8.56 0.32 17.90
N GLU A 42 9.61 1.12 17.93
CA GLU A 42 10.05 1.87 16.76
C GLU A 42 10.39 0.95 15.58
N GLU A 43 10.97 -0.22 15.86
CA GLU A 43 11.36 -1.18 14.84
C GLU A 43 10.13 -1.73 14.11
N SER A 44 9.16 -2.26 14.86
CA SER A 44 7.92 -2.83 14.32
C SER A 44 7.05 -1.76 13.64
N LEU A 45 6.95 -0.55 14.21
CA LEU A 45 6.22 0.55 13.60
C LEU A 45 6.85 0.98 12.28
N SER A 46 8.18 0.99 12.20
CA SER A 46 8.89 1.32 10.98
C SER A 46 8.70 0.27 9.87
N GLN A 47 8.71 -1.02 10.21
CA GLN A 47 8.42 -2.10 9.27
C GLN A 47 7.00 -1.98 8.73
N LEU A 48 6.01 -1.85 9.64
CA LEU A 48 4.60 -1.74 9.29
C LEU A 48 4.33 -0.51 8.41
N SER A 49 4.89 0.64 8.77
CA SER A 49 4.70 1.89 8.00
C SER A 49 5.35 1.79 6.62
N THR A 50 6.56 1.24 6.54
CA THR A 50 7.25 1.10 5.24
C THR A 50 6.54 0.10 4.35
N LEU A 51 6.10 -1.04 4.89
CA LEU A 51 5.33 -2.02 4.13
C LEU A 51 4.01 -1.43 3.63
N TRP A 52 3.29 -0.69 4.47
CA TRP A 52 2.06 -0.01 4.05
C TRP A 52 2.34 0.95 2.88
N TRP A 53 3.40 1.77 2.96
CA TRP A 53 3.79 2.65 1.85
C TRP A 53 4.17 1.89 0.57
N GLN A 54 4.83 0.74 0.68
CA GLN A 54 5.14 -0.09 -0.49
C GLN A 54 3.88 -0.70 -1.12
N LEU A 55 2.95 -1.18 -0.29
CA LEU A 55 1.66 -1.67 -0.75
C LEU A 55 0.82 -0.54 -1.37
N ALA A 56 0.85 0.66 -0.80
CA ALA A 56 0.19 1.86 -1.35
C ALA A 56 0.73 2.25 -2.72
N ALA A 57 2.06 2.20 -2.89
CA ALA A 57 2.71 2.42 -4.18
C ALA A 57 2.32 1.33 -5.20
N CYS A 58 2.33 0.06 -4.76
CA CYS A 58 1.93 -1.08 -5.57
C CYS A 58 0.44 -1.06 -5.97
N ALA A 59 -0.43 -0.47 -5.15
CA ALA A 59 -1.85 -0.24 -5.45
C ALA A 59 -2.10 1.11 -6.14
N GLU A 60 -1.05 1.89 -6.41
CA GLU A 60 -1.12 3.20 -7.08
C GLU A 60 -2.09 4.20 -6.44
N LEU A 61 -2.22 4.17 -5.11
CA LEU A 61 -3.19 5.00 -4.38
C LEU A 61 -3.12 6.50 -4.71
N THR A 62 -1.92 6.99 -5.00
CA THR A 62 -1.63 8.40 -5.30
C THR A 62 -1.39 8.67 -6.78
N TYR A 63 -1.52 7.65 -7.64
CA TYR A 63 -1.28 7.75 -9.09
C TYR A 63 -2.49 7.39 -9.95
N ALA A 64 -3.31 6.43 -9.51
CA ALA A 64 -4.54 6.05 -10.18
C ALA A 64 -5.54 7.23 -10.21
N PRO A 65 -6.50 7.24 -11.16
CA PRO A 65 -7.55 8.25 -11.18
C PRO A 65 -8.29 8.31 -9.84
N LEU A 66 -8.33 9.50 -9.23
CA LEU A 66 -8.87 9.71 -7.88
C LEU A 66 -10.28 9.11 -7.71
N GLU A 67 -11.17 9.36 -8.69
CA GLU A 67 -12.53 8.82 -8.70
C GLU A 67 -12.60 7.28 -8.67
N SER A 68 -11.64 6.60 -9.31
CA SER A 68 -11.56 5.14 -9.29
C SER A 68 -11.18 4.63 -7.91
N ILE A 69 -10.28 5.34 -7.21
CA ILE A 69 -9.85 5.00 -5.86
C ILE A 69 -10.94 5.30 -4.84
N LEU A 70 -11.52 6.52 -4.84
CA LEU A 70 -12.51 6.93 -3.84
C LEU A 70 -13.71 5.98 -3.78
N ARG A 71 -14.18 5.44 -4.92
CA ARG A 71 -15.30 4.49 -4.96
C ARG A 71 -15.04 3.16 -4.24
N LEU A 72 -13.77 2.81 -4.05
CA LEU A 72 -13.34 1.56 -3.41
C LEU A 72 -13.08 1.75 -1.92
N LEU A 73 -12.90 2.98 -1.45
CA LEU A 73 -12.55 3.26 -0.07
C LEU A 73 -13.80 3.45 0.80
N PRO A 74 -13.82 2.95 2.05
CA PRO A 74 -14.90 3.20 2.99
C PRO A 74 -15.11 4.70 3.26
N ASP A 75 -16.35 5.15 3.40
CA ASP A 75 -16.69 6.58 3.57
C ASP A 75 -16.03 7.24 4.80
N GLY A 76 -15.79 6.47 5.87
CA GLY A 76 -15.17 6.95 7.11
C GLY A 76 -13.66 6.77 7.18
N SER A 77 -13.01 6.32 6.11
CA SER A 77 -11.58 6.00 6.14
C SER A 77 -10.72 7.26 6.10
N ILE A 78 -9.64 7.29 6.90
CA ILE A 78 -8.70 8.42 6.93
C ILE A 78 -8.05 8.60 5.57
N LEU A 79 -7.69 7.49 4.92
CA LEU A 79 -7.14 7.47 3.57
C LEU A 79 -8.08 8.16 2.57
N ARG A 80 -9.39 7.83 2.60
CA ARG A 80 -10.37 8.44 1.71
C ARG A 80 -10.46 9.94 1.95
N GLN A 81 -10.57 10.35 3.22
CA GLN A 81 -10.64 11.76 3.59
C GLN A 81 -9.42 12.52 3.07
N ALA A 82 -8.22 11.99 3.30
CA ALA A 82 -6.98 12.62 2.87
C ALA A 82 -6.88 12.75 1.35
N LEU A 83 -7.22 11.71 0.59
CA LEU A 83 -7.21 11.75 -0.87
C LEU A 83 -8.26 12.73 -1.42
N GLN A 84 -9.47 12.73 -0.86
CA GLN A 84 -10.56 13.61 -1.29
C GLN A 84 -10.24 15.09 -1.02
N MET A 85 -9.61 15.39 0.12
CA MET A 85 -9.22 16.75 0.50
C MET A 85 -7.86 17.17 -0.07
N GLN A 86 -7.14 16.26 -0.74
CA GLN A 86 -5.75 16.44 -1.15
C GLN A 86 -4.83 16.84 0.03
N ASP A 87 -5.13 16.30 1.21
CA ASP A 87 -4.42 16.58 2.45
C ASP A 87 -3.33 15.52 2.70
N ALA A 88 -2.14 15.77 2.13
CA ALA A 88 -0.99 14.90 2.34
C ALA A 88 -0.53 14.89 3.81
N ASP A 89 -0.71 16.00 4.54
CA ASP A 89 -0.33 16.10 5.95
C ASP A 89 -1.17 15.17 6.82
N LEU A 90 -2.45 14.97 6.50
CA LEU A 90 -3.30 13.99 7.18
C LEU A 90 -2.76 12.56 7.01
N LEU A 91 -2.30 12.18 5.81
CA LEU A 91 -1.67 10.88 5.59
C LEU A 91 -0.36 10.75 6.36
N PHE A 92 0.51 11.76 6.31
CA PHE A 92 1.81 11.72 6.98
C PHE A 92 1.72 11.75 8.51
N LYS A 93 0.64 12.33 9.07
CA LYS A 93 0.33 12.23 10.50
C LYS A 93 -0.21 10.87 10.90
N SER A 94 -0.86 10.18 9.97
CA SER A 94 -1.50 8.89 10.24
C SER A 94 -0.56 7.71 10.01
N ILE A 95 0.43 7.86 9.12
CA ILE A 95 1.43 6.85 8.82
C ILE A 95 2.81 7.47 8.85
N TRP A 96 3.70 6.86 9.63
CA TRP A 96 5.07 7.33 9.76
C TRP A 96 5.79 7.22 8.41
N THR A 97 6.00 8.37 7.78
CA THR A 97 6.85 8.47 6.59
C THR A 97 8.30 8.59 7.04
N LEU A 98 9.06 7.51 6.84
CA LEU A 98 10.48 7.51 7.14
C LEU A 98 11.27 8.35 6.14
N ASP A 99 12.43 8.82 6.59
CA ASP A 99 13.43 9.40 5.70
C ASP A 99 13.73 8.44 4.53
N PRO A 100 13.74 8.90 3.26
CA PRO A 100 13.96 8.04 2.11
C PRO A 100 15.24 7.20 2.18
N GLY A 101 16.31 7.70 2.81
CA GLY A 101 17.56 6.97 3.02
C GLY A 101 17.43 5.84 4.06
N GLN A 102 16.47 5.93 4.99
CA GLN A 102 16.18 4.89 5.96
C GLN A 102 15.14 3.87 5.47
N SER A 103 14.18 4.29 4.65
CA SER A 103 13.06 3.45 4.21
C SER A 103 13.51 2.14 3.58
N GLY A 104 14.48 2.18 2.65
CA GLY A 104 15.01 0.96 2.01
C GLY A 104 15.69 0.04 3.02
N TYR A 105 16.57 0.60 3.86
CA TYR A 105 17.29 -0.15 4.89
C TYR A 105 16.36 -0.88 5.85
N ARG A 106 15.33 -0.18 6.35
CA ARG A 106 14.38 -0.77 7.29
C ARG A 106 13.51 -1.84 6.63
N LEU A 107 13.09 -1.61 5.38
CA LEU A 107 12.30 -2.58 4.63
C LEU A 107 13.01 -3.91 4.39
N TRP A 108 14.16 -3.93 3.71
CA TRP A 108 14.81 -5.19 3.33
C TRP A 108 15.54 -5.88 4.49
N ARG A 109 15.80 -5.17 5.60
CA ARG A 109 16.45 -5.76 6.78
C ARG A 109 15.45 -6.41 7.73
N GLN A 110 14.25 -5.83 7.86
CA GLN A 110 13.26 -6.25 8.84
C GLN A 110 12.26 -7.28 8.28
N LEU A 111 11.94 -7.21 6.98
CA LEU A 111 11.13 -8.25 6.35
C LEU A 111 11.88 -9.58 6.35
N ASP A 112 11.17 -10.67 6.65
CA ASP A 112 11.73 -12.01 6.52
C ASP A 112 11.95 -12.37 5.04
N ASP A 113 12.70 -13.44 4.79
CA ASP A 113 13.06 -13.86 3.43
C ASP A 113 11.83 -14.12 2.54
N ARG A 114 10.72 -14.60 3.12
CA ARG A 114 9.52 -14.96 2.38
C ARG A 114 8.75 -13.72 1.99
N ASP A 115 8.52 -12.81 2.93
CA ASP A 115 7.84 -11.55 2.70
C ASP A 115 8.68 -10.66 1.78
N TRP A 116 10.01 -10.69 1.90
CA TRP A 116 10.89 -10.02 0.94
C TRP A 116 10.69 -10.54 -0.49
N GLN A 117 10.69 -11.87 -0.69
CA GLN A 117 10.46 -12.47 -2.00
C GLN A 117 9.07 -12.14 -2.55
N ASP A 118 8.04 -12.20 -1.70
CA ASP A 118 6.67 -11.87 -2.09
C ASP A 118 6.55 -10.40 -2.52
N LEU A 119 7.23 -9.47 -1.84
CA LEU A 119 7.23 -8.05 -2.18
C LEU A 119 7.93 -7.82 -3.54
N ILE A 120 9.09 -8.44 -3.77
CA ILE A 120 9.79 -8.33 -5.06
C ILE A 120 8.93 -8.90 -6.19
N GLN A 121 8.29 -10.05 -5.98
CA GLN A 121 7.41 -10.65 -6.97
C GLN A 121 6.17 -9.79 -7.25
N LEU A 122 5.63 -9.13 -6.22
CA LEU A 122 4.53 -8.18 -6.34
C LEU A 122 4.92 -6.99 -7.23
N MET A 123 6.06 -6.35 -6.94
CA MET A 123 6.58 -5.22 -7.71
C MET A 123 6.87 -5.58 -9.17
N ASP A 124 7.49 -6.74 -9.41
CA ASP A 124 7.77 -7.22 -10.77
C ASP A 124 6.47 -7.51 -11.55
N THR A 125 5.48 -8.11 -10.89
CA THR A 125 4.16 -8.35 -11.49
C THR A 125 3.51 -7.04 -11.94
N TYR A 126 3.52 -6.01 -11.09
CA TYR A 126 2.89 -4.72 -11.40
C TYR A 126 3.63 -3.92 -12.45
N ARG A 127 4.96 -3.99 -12.45
CA ARG A 127 5.76 -3.47 -13.55
C ARG A 127 5.38 -4.12 -14.88
N ARG A 128 5.21 -5.44 -14.92
CA ARG A 128 4.80 -6.17 -16.14
C ARG A 128 3.39 -5.81 -16.58
N ILE A 129 2.42 -5.73 -15.66
CA ILE A 129 1.05 -5.28 -15.98
C ILE A 129 1.08 -3.89 -16.63
N ARG A 130 1.87 -2.96 -16.08
CA ARG A 130 2.03 -1.62 -16.63
C ARG A 130 2.62 -1.61 -18.03
N VAL A 131 3.66 -2.40 -18.27
CA VAL A 131 4.26 -2.54 -19.62
C VAL A 131 3.22 -3.11 -20.60
N THR A 132 2.56 -4.21 -20.25
CA THR A 132 1.54 -4.83 -21.11
C THR A 132 0.35 -3.91 -21.39
N ALA A 133 -0.10 -3.14 -20.40
CA ALA A 133 -1.17 -2.16 -20.58
C ALA A 133 -0.76 -1.03 -21.53
N ALA A 134 0.48 -0.55 -21.43
CA ALA A 134 1.02 0.45 -22.34
C ALA A 134 1.12 -0.08 -23.79
N ASP A 135 1.59 -1.32 -23.97
CA ASP A 135 1.75 -1.94 -25.30
C ASP A 135 0.40 -2.26 -25.97
N SER A 136 -0.62 -2.62 -25.18
CA SER A 136 -1.95 -2.99 -25.68
C SER A 136 -2.94 -1.83 -25.73
N GLY A 137 -2.62 -0.68 -25.11
CA GLY A 137 -3.55 0.42 -24.91
C GLY A 137 -4.64 0.15 -23.87
N ALA A 138 -4.55 -0.95 -23.12
CA ALA A 138 -5.50 -1.26 -22.07
C ALA A 138 -5.41 -0.26 -20.90
N ARG A 139 -6.58 0.07 -20.32
CA ARG A 139 -6.64 0.89 -19.11
C ARG A 139 -6.63 -0.02 -17.88
N ILE A 140 -5.74 0.27 -16.94
CA ILE A 140 -5.62 -0.47 -15.68
C ILE A 140 -6.77 -0.10 -14.72
N TRP A 141 -7.15 1.17 -14.72
CA TRP A 141 -8.19 1.73 -13.84
C TRP A 141 -9.35 2.30 -14.68
N GLY A 142 -10.16 1.43 -15.30
CA GLY A 142 -11.35 1.81 -16.08
C GLY A 142 -11.09 2.29 -17.50
#